data_AF-A0A175JVE0-F1
#
_entry.id   AF-A0A175JVE0-F1
#
_cell.length_a   1.000
_cell.length_b   1.000
_cell.length_c   1.000
_cell.angle_alpha   90.00
_cell.angle_beta   90.00
_cell.angle_gamma   90.00
#
_symmetry.space_group_name_H-M   'P 1'
#
loop_
_entity.id
_entity.type
_entity.pdbx_description
1 polymer ?
#
loop_
_entity_poly.entity_id
_entity_poly.type
_entity_poly.pdbx_seq_one_letter_code
_entity_poly.pdbx_strand_id
1 'polypeptide(L)' 'MGDKTDQDDNEYTNLYIGNIPYSSTEKDVKNFIQYDGCKITMVTDKNTGKTKGFAFVAFETHEQALEIKKQVTGKRIG' A
#
# COMPACT_ATOMS: atom_id res chain seq x y z
N MET A 1 5.61 13.18 -22.61
CA MET A 1 6.26 11.93 -22.14
C MET A 1 5.37 11.41 -21.04
N GLY A 2 4.83 10.20 -21.20
CA GLY A 2 3.63 9.77 -20.46
C GLY A 2 3.90 9.33 -19.03
N ASP A 3 3.33 10.04 -18.07
CA ASP A 3 3.10 9.51 -16.72
C ASP A 3 1.81 8.67 -16.73
N LYS A 4 1.89 7.49 -17.37
CA LYS A 4 0.85 6.46 -17.26
C LYS A 4 1.05 5.71 -15.94
N THR A 5 0.46 6.24 -14.87
CA THR A 5 0.20 5.49 -13.62
C THR A 5 -1.25 5.66 -13.21
N ASP A 6 -2.16 5.46 -14.16
CA ASP A 6 -3.54 5.09 -13.84
C ASP A 6 -3.74 3.71 -14.48
N GLN A 7 -3.19 2.71 -13.81
CA GLN A 7 -3.32 1.33 -14.23
C GLN A 7 -4.77 0.92 -13.94
N ASP A 8 -5.55 0.83 -15.01
CA ASP A 8 -6.78 0.07 -15.19
C ASP A 8 -7.56 -0.21 -13.90
N ASP A 9 -8.70 0.46 -13.73
CA ASP A 9 -9.75 0.18 -12.74
C ASP A 9 -10.44 -1.18 -12.95
N ASN A 10 -9.79 -2.13 -13.63
CA ASN A 10 -10.30 -3.49 -13.86
C ASN A 10 -10.00 -4.36 -12.64
N GLU A 11 -10.89 -4.33 -11.64
CA GLU A 11 -11.03 -5.36 -10.60
C GLU A 11 -9.79 -5.69 -9.76
N TYR A 12 -8.77 -4.83 -9.69
CA TYR A 12 -7.61 -5.11 -8.85
C TYR A 12 -7.95 -4.87 -7.38
N THR A 13 -7.87 -5.94 -6.58
CA THR A 13 -7.94 -5.85 -5.12
C THR A 13 -6.57 -5.57 -4.49
N ASN A 14 -5.54 -5.32 -5.30
CA ASN A 14 -4.17 -5.13 -4.83
C ASN A 14 -3.75 -3.66 -4.92
N LEU A 15 -3.35 -3.08 -3.79
CA LEU A 15 -2.81 -1.73 -3.69
C LEU A 15 -1.32 -1.74 -3.46
N TYR A 16 -0.66 -0.76 -4.06
CA TYR A 16 0.73 -0.45 -3.82
C TYR A 16 0.82 0.80 -2.94
N ILE A 17 1.52 0.69 -1.83
CA ILE A 17 1.81 1.79 -0.92
C ILE A 17 3.32 2.00 -0.93
N GLY A 18 3.76 3.08 -1.57
CA GLY A 18 5.16 3.49 -1.58
C GLY A 18 5.44 4.62 -0.59
N ASN A 19 6.71 5.02 -0.50
CA ASN A 19 7.18 6.12 0.33
C ASN A 19 6.87 5.94 1.83
N ILE A 20 7.07 4.72 2.31
CA ILE A 20 6.88 4.35 3.72
C ILE A 20 8.23 4.54 4.46
N PRO A 21 8.27 5.11 5.68
CA PRO A 21 9.51 5.20 6.44
C PRO A 21 10.04 3.83 6.83
N TYR A 22 11.37 3.73 6.96
CA TYR A 22 12.08 2.50 7.37
C TYR A 22 11.64 1.95 8.73
N SER A 23 11.05 2.80 9.57
CA SER A 23 10.54 2.49 10.90
C SER A 23 9.07 2.05 10.91
N SER A 24 8.34 2.23 9.80
CA SER A 24 6.94 1.80 9.72
C SER A 24 6.86 0.28 9.61
N THR A 25 5.84 -0.26 10.26
CA THR A 25 5.55 -1.69 10.33
C THR A 25 4.19 -1.98 9.71
N GLU A 26 3.83 -3.25 9.56
CA GLU A 26 2.50 -3.64 9.06
C GLU A 26 1.38 -2.93 9.80
N LYS A 27 1.55 -2.70 11.10
CA LYS A 27 0.60 -1.98 11.94
C LYS A 27 0.40 -0.52 11.52
N ASP A 28 1.45 0.12 11.03
CA ASP A 28 1.43 1.51 10.57
C ASP A 28 0.69 1.63 9.23
N VAL A 29 0.97 0.71 8.30
CA VAL A 29 0.20 0.59 7.05
C VAL A 29 -1.26 0.22 7.34
N LYS A 30 -1.50 -0.68 8.29
CA LYS A 30 -2.84 -1.08 8.73
C LYS A 30 -3.61 0.11 9.32
N ASN A 31 -2.93 0.95 10.10
CA ASN A 31 -3.49 2.18 10.65
C ASN A 31 -3.70 3.25 9.57
N PHE A 32 -2.86 3.27 8.54
CA PHE A 32 -2.99 4.19 7.42
C PHE A 32 -4.19 3.86 6.52
N ILE A 33 -4.40 2.58 6.23
CA ILE A 33 -5.60 2.10 5.51
C ILE A 33 -6.84 2.03 6.40
N GLN A 34 -6.67 2.11 7.73
CA GLN A 34 -7.73 1.94 8.75
C GLN A 34 -8.61 0.71 8.49
N TYR A 35 -8.00 -0.38 8.04
CA TYR A 35 -8.73 -1.57 7.60
C TYR A 35 -8.04 -2.85 8.05
N ASP A 36 -8.81 -3.78 8.61
CA ASP A 36 -8.29 -4.99 9.24
C ASP A 36 -8.36 -6.24 8.34
N GLY A 37 -9.32 -6.29 7.42
CA GLY A 37 -9.58 -7.43 6.53
C GLY A 37 -8.68 -7.51 5.29
N CYS A 38 -7.42 -7.09 5.39
CA CYS A 38 -6.49 -7.07 4.25
C CYS A 38 -5.19 -7.81 4.53
N LYS A 39 -4.63 -8.37 3.47
CA LYS A 39 -3.32 -8.99 3.49
C LYS A 39 -2.26 -7.95 3.14
N ILE A 40 -1.51 -7.53 4.15
CA ILE A 40 -0.39 -6.60 3.99
C ILE A 40 0.88 -7.43 3.74
N THR A 41 1.64 -7.07 2.71
CA THR A 41 2.92 -7.69 2.36
C THR A 41 3.96 -6.58 2.27
N MET A 42 4.80 -6.49 3.30
CA MET A 42 5.88 -5.52 3.33
C MET A 42 7.14 -6.09 2.70
N VAL A 43 7.77 -5.32 1.82
CA VAL A 43 9.07 -5.70 1.29
C VAL A 43 10.14 -5.04 2.15
N THR A 44 10.80 -5.85 2.98
CA THR A 44 11.93 -5.44 3.80
C THR A 44 13.23 -5.96 3.22
N ASP A 45 14.26 -5.13 3.29
CA ASP A 45 15.63 -5.53 3.01
C ASP A 45 16.13 -6.47 4.11
N LYS A 46 16.53 -7.69 3.73
CA LYS A 46 16.96 -8.72 4.68
C LYS A 46 18.33 -8.43 5.33
N ASN A 47 19.16 -7.60 4.71
CA ASN A 47 20.49 -7.27 5.23
C ASN A 47 20.43 -6.18 6.30
N THR A 48 19.54 -5.21 6.13
CA THR A 48 19.39 -4.08 7.06
C THR A 48 18.19 -4.23 7.99
N GLY A 49 17.27 -5.15 7.71
CA GLY A 49 15.99 -5.29 8.40
C GLY A 49 15.03 -4.12 8.15
N LYS A 50 15.38 -3.21 7.22
CA LYS A 50 14.62 -1.98 6.96
C LYS A 50 13.62 -2.21 5.84
N THR A 51 12.41 -1.66 5.95
CA THR A 51 11.45 -1.68 4.84
C THR A 51 12.06 -0.98 3.65
N LYS A 52 11.93 -1.50 2.42
CA LYS A 52 12.44 -0.81 1.21
C LYS A 52 11.65 0.45 0.87
N GLY A 53 10.78 0.89 1.77
CA GLY A 53 9.88 2.02 1.62
C GLY A 53 8.63 1.71 0.80
N PHE A 54 8.28 0.43 0.66
CA PHE A 54 7.07 0.02 -0.04
C PHE A 54 6.44 -1.24 0.56
N ALA A 55 5.11 -1.29 0.48
CA ALA A 55 4.26 -2.39 0.90
C ALA A 55 3.14 -2.61 -0.13
N PHE A 56 2.69 -3.84 -0.22
CA PHE A 56 1.54 -4.24 -1.02
C PHE A 56 0.40 -4.62 -0.09
N VAL A 57 -0.82 -4.21 -0.42
CA VAL A 57 -2.01 -4.55 0.37
C VAL A 57 -3.01 -5.21 -0.55
N ALA A 58 -3.37 -6.47 -0.28
CA ALA A 58 -4.41 -7.17 -1.00
C ALA A 58 -5.70 -7.18 -0.18
N PHE A 59 -6.78 -6.71 -0.80
CA PHE A 59 -8.13 -6.62 -0.28
C PHE A 59 -8.94 -7.83 -0.73
N GLU A 60 -10.04 -8.10 -0.03
CA GLU A 60 -11.00 -9.12 -0.44
C GLU A 60 -11.94 -8.62 -1.53
N THR A 61 -12.28 -7.33 -1.53
CA THR A 61 -13.16 -6.75 -2.53
C THR A 61 -12.52 -5.56 -3.24
N HIS A 62 -12.92 -5.36 -4.49
CA HIS A 62 -12.45 -4.26 -5.31
C HIS A 62 -12.92 -2.91 -4.77
N GLU A 63 -14.17 -2.81 -4.28
CA GLU A 63 -14.72 -1.57 -3.70
C GLU A 63 -13.86 -1.05 -2.54
N GLN A 64 -13.43 -1.93 -1.63
CA GLN A 64 -12.56 -1.57 -0.52
C GLN A 64 -11.17 -1.13 -1.02
N ALA A 65 -10.61 -1.86 -1.98
CA ALA A 65 -9.34 -1.49 -2.59
C ALA A 65 -9.44 -0.10 -3.24
N LEU A 66 -10.52 0.21 -3.94
CA LEU A 66 -10.73 1.50 -4.60
C LEU A 66 -10.84 2.67 -3.60
N GLU A 67 -11.61 2.48 -2.54
CA GLU A 67 -11.80 3.50 -1.51
C GLU A 67 -10.48 3.81 -0.79
N ILE A 68 -9.76 2.77 -0.40
CA ILE A 68 -8.44 2.94 0.21
C ILE A 68 -7.44 3.48 -0.80
N LYS A 69 -7.42 2.98 -2.05
CA LYS A 69 -6.56 3.48 -3.14
C LYS A 69 -6.67 4.98 -3.26
N LYS A 70 -7.88 5.52 -3.26
CA LYS A 70 -8.14 6.97 -3.35
C LYS A 70 -7.62 7.73 -2.13
N GLN A 71 -7.72 7.15 -0.93
CA GLN A 71 -7.18 7.77 0.29
C GLN A 71 -5.65 7.71 0.38
N VAL A 72 -5.03 6.64 -0.12
CA VAL A 72 -3.57 6.41 -0.04
C VAL A 72 -2.81 6.98 -1.22
N THR A 73 -3.42 7.05 -2.41
CA THR A 73 -2.84 7.66 -3.61
C THR A 73 -2.68 9.16 -3.37
N GLY A 74 -1.44 9.58 -3.13
CA GLY A 74 -1.10 10.97 -2.83
C GLY A 74 -0.91 11.29 -1.36
N LYS A 75 -1.11 10.32 -0.46
CA LYS A 75 -0.89 10.49 0.98
C LYS A 75 0.41 9.79 1.39
N ARG A 76 1.25 10.47 2.16
CA ARG A 76 2.56 9.97 2.60
C ARG A 76 2.42 9.41 4.00
N ILE A 77 2.89 8.19 4.23
CA ILE A 77 3.15 7.70 5.59
C ILE A 77 4.41 8.45 6.04
N GLY A 78 4.32 9.18 7.16
CA GLY A 78 5.35 10.10 7.64
C GLY A 78 5.64 9.85 9.11
#